data_AF-A0A7S1A6M1-F1
#
_entry.id   AF-A0A7S1A6M1-F1
#
_cell.length_a   1.000
_cell.length_b   1.000
_cell.length_c   1.000
_cell.angle_alpha   90.00
_cell.angle_beta   90.00
_cell.angle_gamma   90.00
#
_symmetry.space_group_name_H-M   'P 1'
#
loop_
_entity.id
_entity.type
_entity.pdbx_description
1 polymer ?
#
loop_
_entity_poly.entity_id
_entity_poly.type
_entity_poly.pdbx_seq_one_letter_code
_entity_poly.pdbx_strand_id
1 'polypeptide(L)'
;ALKVSQHLLGLLSPLLMAHVLVFQEAQNTETQLGQSEVAWGVNCVFALLALGLFQMVWNSQVQFYSHRVNLRIQSALRGTVLWHCVTNRQEQQKGTPQVYNVLSFDVGPNIDIIFVVLDVWIFPINLTVTLLAIFTQVKWAVVPGFITVLLFEFVNGLLLYMDGRYRDHVYMQKDVRLGLCAESFTHIRTLQMLDWTKPFEKQILDARATELGRQSVR
;
A
#
# COMPACT_ATOMS: atom_id res chain seq x y z
N ALA A 1 3.74 18.02 -6.08
CA ALA A 1 3.05 18.54 -7.29
C ALA A 1 2.31 17.44 -8.05
N LEU A 2 2.99 16.42 -8.60
CA LEU A 2 2.37 15.34 -9.40
C LEU A 2 1.24 14.56 -8.68
N LYS A 3 1.44 14.15 -7.42
CA LYS A 3 0.38 13.49 -6.63
C LYS A 3 -0.81 14.42 -6.35
N VAL A 4 -0.55 15.71 -6.09
CA VAL A 4 -1.63 16.69 -5.86
C VAL A 4 -2.46 16.91 -7.12
N SER A 5 -1.81 17.06 -8.29
CA SER A 5 -2.55 17.20 -9.56
C SER A 5 -3.35 15.95 -9.90
N GLN A 6 -2.84 14.76 -9.54
CA GLN A 6 -3.57 13.50 -9.66
C GLN A 6 -4.87 13.50 -8.86
N HIS A 7 -4.83 13.93 -7.60
CA HIS A 7 -6.01 14.03 -6.75
C HIS A 7 -7.01 15.08 -7.24
N LEU A 8 -6.53 16.25 -7.65
CA LEU A 8 -7.36 17.32 -8.22
C LEU A 8 -8.06 16.87 -9.52
N LEU A 9 -7.35 16.14 -10.39
CA LEU A 9 -7.93 15.54 -11.59
C LEU A 9 -9.04 14.56 -11.21
N GLY A 10 -8.83 13.73 -10.19
CA GLY A 10 -9.84 12.79 -9.67
C GLY A 10 -11.14 13.47 -9.24
N LEU A 11 -11.06 14.66 -8.65
CA LEU A 11 -12.22 15.44 -8.20
C LEU A 11 -13.05 16.06 -9.34
N LEU A 12 -12.47 16.23 -10.53
CA LEU A 12 -13.21 16.74 -11.69
C LEU A 12 -14.26 15.73 -12.20
N SER A 13 -14.02 14.43 -12.00
CA SER A 13 -14.95 13.37 -12.44
C SER A 13 -16.35 13.48 -11.79
N PRO A 14 -16.49 13.51 -10.45
CA PRO A 14 -17.80 13.66 -9.81
C PRO A 14 -18.46 15.03 -10.08
N LEU A 15 -17.68 16.10 -10.30
CA LEU A 15 -18.22 17.41 -10.66
C LEU A 15 -18.87 17.40 -12.05
N LEU A 16 -18.21 16.79 -13.04
CA LEU A 16 -18.77 16.62 -14.39
C LEU A 16 -19.95 15.65 -14.39
N MET A 17 -19.90 14.58 -13.59
CA MET A 17 -21.02 13.65 -13.46
C MET A 17 -22.29 14.34 -12.97
N ALA A 18 -22.19 15.28 -12.02
CA ALA A 18 -23.33 16.05 -11.53
C ALA A 18 -24.04 16.83 -12.65
N HIS A 19 -23.29 17.37 -13.61
CA HIS A 19 -23.84 18.11 -14.75
C HIS A 19 -24.57 17.18 -15.73
N VAL A 20 -24.05 15.96 -15.93
CA VAL A 20 -24.70 14.94 -16.77
C VAL A 20 -26.00 14.44 -16.13
N LEU A 21 -26.05 14.29 -14.80
CA LEU A 21 -27.26 13.89 -14.10
C LEU A 21 -28.40 14.91 -14.25
N VAL A 22 -28.09 16.21 -14.16
CA VAL A 22 -29.07 17.28 -14.42
C VAL A 22 -29.60 17.23 -15.84
N PHE A 23 -28.73 16.97 -16.82
CA PHE A 23 -29.14 16.78 -18.21
C PHE A 23 -30.04 15.55 -18.39
N GLN A 24 -29.71 14.44 -17.74
CA GLN A 24 -30.49 13.21 -17.79
C GLN A 24 -31.88 13.38 -17.14
N GLU A 25 -31.98 14.12 -16.05
CA GLU A 25 -33.25 14.47 -15.41
C GLU A 25 -34.13 15.33 -16.33
N ALA A 26 -33.53 16.30 -17.03
CA ALA A 26 -34.22 17.15 -18.00
C ALA A 26 -34.76 16.35 -19.21
N GLN A 27 -34.02 15.32 -19.66
CA GLN A 27 -34.47 14.37 -20.70
C GLN A 27 -35.62 13.48 -20.21
N ASN A 28 -35.54 12.96 -18.99
CA ASN A 28 -36.54 12.05 -18.43
C ASN A 28 -37.90 12.73 -18.18
N THR A 29 -37.91 14.06 -18.00
CA THR A 29 -39.13 14.84 -17.69
C THR A 29 -39.92 15.25 -18.95
N GLU A 30 -39.56 14.75 -20.13
CA GLU A 30 -40.17 15.08 -21.44
C GLU A 30 -40.24 16.60 -21.75
N THR A 31 -39.38 17.40 -21.11
CA THR A 31 -39.23 18.82 -21.41
C THR A 31 -38.67 18.97 -22.83
N GLN A 32 -39.26 19.82 -23.68
CA GLN A 32 -38.69 20.13 -25.00
C GLN A 32 -37.32 20.80 -24.83
N LEU A 33 -36.26 20.01 -24.92
CA LEU A 33 -34.89 20.50 -24.82
C LEU A 33 -34.52 21.29 -26.07
N GLY A 34 -34.02 22.51 -25.88
CA GLY A 34 -33.39 23.27 -26.97
C GLY A 34 -32.19 22.52 -27.52
N GLN A 35 -31.92 22.64 -28.83
CA GLN A 35 -30.77 21.98 -29.49
C GLN A 35 -29.42 22.29 -28.79
N SER A 36 -29.29 23.46 -28.15
CA SER A 36 -28.11 23.86 -27.38
C SER A 36 -27.89 23.02 -26.11
N GLU A 37 -28.96 22.65 -25.40
CA GLU A 37 -28.89 21.86 -24.16
C GLU A 37 -28.47 20.42 -24.44
N VAL A 38 -28.99 19.85 -25.54
CA VAL A 38 -28.59 18.51 -26.01
C VAL A 38 -27.12 18.49 -26.43
N ALA A 39 -26.67 19.52 -27.16
CA ALA A 39 -25.27 19.63 -27.55
C ALA A 39 -24.33 19.74 -26.33
N TRP A 40 -24.72 20.49 -25.30
CA TRP A 40 -23.95 20.61 -24.07
C TRP A 40 -23.90 19.30 -23.28
N GLY A 41 -25.03 18.59 -23.13
CA GLY A 41 -25.07 17.28 -22.46
C GLY A 41 -24.19 16.23 -23.15
N VAL A 42 -24.27 16.15 -24.48
CA VAL A 42 -23.40 15.25 -25.28
C VAL A 42 -21.93 15.61 -25.12
N ASN A 43 -21.58 16.91 -25.16
CA ASN A 43 -20.21 17.36 -24.93
C ASN A 43 -19.70 17.00 -23.52
N CYS A 44 -20.54 17.09 -22.48
CA CYS A 44 -20.18 16.67 -21.13
C CYS A 44 -19.88 15.17 -21.04
N VAL A 45 -20.64 14.31 -21.73
CA VAL A 45 -20.38 12.86 -21.79
C VAL A 45 -19.06 12.55 -22.48
N PHE A 46 -18.78 13.19 -23.62
CA PHE A 46 -17.48 13.06 -24.29
C PHE A 46 -16.33 13.58 -23.42
N ALA A 47 -16.53 14.70 -22.72
CA ALA A 47 -15.55 15.25 -21.79
C ALA A 47 -15.27 14.28 -20.62
N LEU A 48 -16.29 13.61 -20.08
CA LEU A 48 -16.12 12.58 -19.05
C LEU A 48 -15.29 11.40 -19.53
N LEU A 49 -15.57 10.88 -20.73
CA LEU A 49 -14.79 9.80 -21.34
C LEU A 49 -13.33 10.22 -21.56
N ALA A 50 -13.11 11.40 -22.14
CA ALA A 50 -11.78 11.94 -22.37
C ALA A 50 -11.03 12.15 -21.05
N LEU A 51 -11.69 12.70 -20.04
CA LEU A 51 -11.12 12.89 -18.70
C LEU A 51 -10.76 11.54 -18.06
N GLY A 52 -11.60 10.52 -18.16
CA GLY A 52 -11.34 9.19 -17.61
C GLY A 52 -10.11 8.52 -18.25
N LEU A 53 -10.00 8.59 -19.59
CA LEU A 53 -8.82 8.09 -20.31
C LEU A 53 -7.56 8.86 -19.92
N PHE A 54 -7.66 10.19 -19.85
CA PHE A 54 -6.54 11.03 -19.43
C PHE A 54 -6.11 10.74 -17.99
N GLN A 55 -7.06 10.59 -17.06
CA GLN A 55 -6.79 10.21 -15.67
C GLN A 55 -6.07 8.86 -15.59
N MET A 56 -6.51 7.87 -16.37
CA MET A 56 -5.87 6.55 -16.40
C MET A 56 -4.40 6.65 -16.82
N VAL A 57 -4.12 7.37 -17.91
CA VAL A 57 -2.74 7.59 -18.40
C VAL A 57 -1.94 8.38 -17.38
N TRP A 58 -2.50 9.47 -16.85
CA TRP A 58 -1.83 10.33 -15.87
C TRP A 58 -1.48 9.57 -14.59
N ASN A 59 -2.43 8.81 -14.04
CA ASN A 59 -2.21 7.95 -12.87
C ASN A 59 -1.06 6.96 -13.13
N SER A 60 -1.05 6.32 -14.29
CA SER A 60 0.01 5.38 -14.68
C SER A 60 1.38 6.07 -14.73
N GLN A 61 1.46 7.26 -15.32
CA GLN A 61 2.72 8.03 -15.35
C GLN A 61 3.19 8.42 -13.95
N VAL A 62 2.30 8.94 -13.10
CA VAL A 62 2.66 9.33 -11.72
C VAL A 62 3.16 8.12 -10.92
N GLN A 63 2.51 6.96 -11.07
CA GLN A 63 2.95 5.71 -10.43
C GLN A 63 4.31 5.25 -10.95
N PHE A 64 4.52 5.30 -12.27
CA PHE A 64 5.80 4.96 -12.89
C PHE A 64 6.95 5.84 -12.36
N TYR A 65 6.75 7.16 -12.30
CA TYR A 65 7.76 8.07 -11.75
C TYR A 65 8.00 7.83 -10.26
N SER A 66 6.94 7.61 -9.47
CA SER A 66 7.06 7.33 -8.04
C SER A 66 7.85 6.05 -7.79
N HIS A 67 7.56 4.98 -8.54
CA HIS A 67 8.27 3.72 -8.44
C HIS A 67 9.73 3.85 -8.89
N ARG A 68 10.00 4.59 -9.97
CA ARG A 68 11.36 4.86 -10.44
C ARG A 68 12.20 5.61 -9.41
N VAL A 69 11.61 6.60 -8.74
CA VAL A 69 12.27 7.34 -7.65
C VAL A 69 12.54 6.40 -6.47
N ASN A 70 11.55 5.60 -6.06
CA ASN A 70 11.72 4.61 -4.99
C ASN A 70 12.89 3.66 -5.30
N LEU A 71 12.92 3.04 -6.48
CA LEU A 71 14.01 2.15 -6.90
C LEU A 71 15.39 2.83 -6.89
N ARG A 72 15.47 4.09 -7.34
CA ARG A 72 16.73 4.85 -7.31
C ARG A 72 17.22 5.08 -5.89
N ILE A 73 16.33 5.50 -4.98
CA ILE A 73 16.66 5.70 -3.58
C ILE A 73 17.11 4.37 -2.94
N GLN A 74 16.39 3.27 -3.21
CA GLN A 74 16.79 1.94 -2.72
C GLN A 74 18.18 1.55 -3.23
N SER A 75 18.46 1.71 -4.52
CA SER A 75 19.77 1.37 -5.10
C SER A 75 20.91 2.22 -4.51
N ALA A 76 20.68 3.52 -4.32
CA ALA A 76 21.67 4.42 -3.74
C ALA A 76 21.92 4.13 -2.25
N LEU A 77 20.86 3.86 -1.47
CA LEU A 77 21.01 3.51 -0.06
C LEU A 77 21.71 2.17 0.12
N ARG A 78 21.33 1.15 -0.68
CA ARG A 78 22.05 -0.14 -0.69
C ARG A 78 23.53 0.03 -1.05
N GLY A 79 23.84 0.82 -2.07
CA GLY A 79 25.22 1.09 -2.51
C GLY A 79 26.05 1.83 -1.46
N THR A 80 25.48 2.83 -0.80
CA THR A 80 26.16 3.60 0.26
C THR A 80 26.41 2.77 1.51
N VAL A 81 25.42 1.98 1.96
CA VAL A 81 25.57 1.04 3.08
C VAL A 81 26.66 0.02 2.78
N LEU A 82 26.66 -0.57 1.59
CA LEU A 82 27.68 -1.54 1.17
C LEU A 82 29.07 -0.92 1.14
N TRP A 83 29.21 0.28 0.56
CA TRP A 83 30.49 0.99 0.51
C TRP A 83 31.04 1.28 1.91
N HIS A 84 30.18 1.68 2.85
CA HIS A 84 30.58 1.94 4.23
C HIS A 84 31.02 0.66 4.95
N CYS A 85 30.32 -0.46 4.73
CA CYS A 85 30.68 -1.74 5.34
C CYS A 85 32.02 -2.30 4.82
N VAL A 86 32.33 -2.06 3.54
CA VAL A 86 33.59 -2.51 2.94
C VAL A 86 34.78 -1.65 3.38
N THR A 87 34.58 -0.34 3.50
CA THR A 87 35.65 0.61 3.85
C THR A 87 35.97 0.65 5.33
N ASN A 88 35.00 0.40 6.21
CA ASN A 88 35.18 0.56 7.64
C ASN A 88 35.54 -0.77 8.33
N ARG A 89 36.76 -0.85 8.89
CA ARG A 89 37.33 -2.09 9.47
C ARG A 89 36.59 -2.58 10.72
N GLN A 90 35.91 -1.68 11.44
CA GLN A 90 35.05 -2.04 12.59
C GLN A 90 33.72 -2.67 12.14
N GLU A 91 33.14 -2.23 11.02
CA GLU A 91 31.93 -2.84 10.46
C GLU A 91 32.22 -4.24 9.89
N GLN A 92 33.43 -4.46 9.36
CA GLN A 92 33.88 -5.80 8.96
C GLN A 92 33.86 -6.81 10.12
N GLN A 93 34.03 -6.35 11.37
CA GLN A 93 33.96 -7.21 12.57
C GLN A 93 32.53 -7.58 12.97
N LYS A 94 31.49 -6.83 12.55
CA LYS A 94 30.07 -7.16 12.83
C LYS A 94 29.59 -8.42 12.08
N GLY A 95 30.40 -8.96 11.18
CA GLY A 95 30.12 -10.19 10.45
C GLY A 95 29.28 -9.96 9.19
N THR A 96 29.74 -10.54 8.08
CA THR A 96 29.09 -10.50 6.76
C THR A 96 27.58 -10.81 6.75
N PRO A 97 27.04 -11.73 7.58
CA PRO A 97 25.61 -12.05 7.58
C PRO A 97 24.71 -10.91 8.07
N GLN A 98 25.14 -10.13 9.06
CA GLN A 98 24.34 -9.01 9.59
C GLN A 98 24.21 -7.89 8.57
N VAL A 99 25.29 -7.57 7.87
CA VAL A 99 25.28 -6.57 6.79
C VAL A 99 24.36 -7.00 5.65
N TYR A 100 24.41 -8.28 5.27
CA TYR A 100 23.50 -8.83 4.24
C TYR A 100 22.03 -8.73 4.66
N ASN A 101 21.73 -8.97 5.93
CA ASN A 101 20.37 -8.85 6.45
C ASN A 101 19.84 -7.42 6.32
N VAL A 102 20.65 -6.43 6.73
CA VAL A 102 20.30 -5.00 6.60
C VAL A 102 20.06 -4.63 5.13
N LEU A 103 20.97 -5.06 4.24
CA LEU A 103 20.90 -4.72 2.81
C LEU A 103 19.66 -5.32 2.12
N SER A 104 19.31 -6.55 2.50
CA SER A 104 18.28 -7.35 1.82
C SER A 104 16.89 -7.14 2.41
N PHE A 105 16.77 -6.98 3.73
CA PHE A 105 15.48 -6.92 4.43
C PHE A 105 15.14 -5.53 4.94
N ASP A 106 16.11 -4.75 5.44
CA ASP A 106 15.78 -3.51 6.15
C ASP A 106 15.68 -2.29 5.22
N VAL A 107 16.46 -2.23 4.14
CA VAL A 107 16.52 -1.04 3.26
C VAL A 107 15.19 -0.75 2.56
N GLY A 108 14.49 -1.78 2.09
CA GLY A 108 13.23 -1.61 1.35
C GLY A 108 12.13 -0.98 2.21
N PRO A 109 11.72 -1.64 3.31
CA PRO A 109 10.67 -1.14 4.21
C PRO A 109 10.98 0.26 4.77
N ASN A 110 12.24 0.54 5.13
CA ASN A 110 12.62 1.86 5.64
C ASN A 110 12.40 2.99 4.63
N ILE A 111 12.64 2.74 3.34
CA ILE A 111 12.37 3.73 2.29
C ILE A 111 10.87 3.87 2.06
N ASP A 112 10.11 2.78 2.11
CA ASP A 112 8.66 2.82 1.94
C ASP A 112 8.00 3.67 3.04
N ILE A 113 8.51 3.66 4.29
CA ILE A 113 8.05 4.54 5.37
C ILE A 113 8.15 6.01 4.97
N ILE A 114 9.23 6.43 4.29
CA ILE A 114 9.39 7.83 3.84
C ILE A 114 8.25 8.22 2.90
N PHE A 115 7.90 7.36 1.94
CA PHE A 115 6.80 7.61 1.02
C PHE A 115 5.44 7.64 1.74
N VAL A 116 5.23 6.76 2.72
CA VAL A 116 4.02 6.76 3.56
C VAL A 116 3.89 8.08 4.34
N VAL A 117 4.97 8.58 4.95
CA VAL A 117 4.96 9.86 5.68
C VAL A 117 4.59 11.02 4.75
N LEU A 118 5.13 11.03 3.53
CA LEU A 118 4.77 12.03 2.53
C LEU A 118 3.30 11.97 2.12
N ASP A 119 2.74 10.75 2.00
CA ASP A 119 1.33 10.57 1.67
C ASP A 119 0.41 10.99 2.83
N VAL A 120 0.80 10.70 4.08
CA VAL A 120 0.09 11.18 5.29
C VAL A 120 0.05 12.71 5.34
N TRP A 121 1.10 13.40 4.88
CA TRP A 121 1.12 14.86 4.81
C TRP A 121 0.16 15.44 3.75
N ILE A 122 0.01 14.75 2.61
CA ILE A 122 -0.87 15.20 1.51
C ILE A 122 -2.34 14.90 1.80
N PHE A 123 -2.60 13.81 2.55
CA PHE A 123 -3.93 13.36 2.92
C PHE A 123 -4.88 14.46 3.47
N PRO A 124 -4.51 15.29 4.46
CA PRO A 124 -5.42 16.32 5.00
C PRO A 124 -5.83 17.37 3.96
N ILE A 125 -4.91 17.75 3.07
CA ILE A 125 -5.22 18.68 1.98
C ILE A 125 -6.25 18.05 1.04
N ASN A 126 -6.01 16.80 0.64
CA ASN A 126 -6.92 16.07 -0.24
C ASN A 126 -8.31 15.87 0.40
N LEU A 127 -8.35 15.49 1.68
CA LEU A 127 -9.58 15.32 2.44
C LEU A 127 -10.38 16.63 2.49
N THR A 128 -9.70 17.75 2.77
CA THR A 128 -10.35 19.08 2.86
C THR A 128 -10.94 19.50 1.52
N VAL A 129 -10.20 19.37 0.42
CA VAL A 129 -10.70 19.74 -0.92
C VAL A 129 -11.86 18.85 -1.33
N THR A 130 -11.78 17.54 -1.03
CA THR A 130 -12.86 16.60 -1.32
C THR A 130 -14.13 16.93 -0.53
N LEU A 131 -14.01 17.21 0.77
CA LEU A 131 -15.14 17.60 1.61
C LEU A 131 -15.79 18.89 1.14
N LEU A 132 -15.00 19.89 0.73
CA LEU A 132 -15.52 21.14 0.17
C LEU A 132 -16.29 20.88 -1.13
N ALA A 133 -15.76 20.04 -2.03
CA ALA A 133 -16.41 19.70 -3.29
C ALA A 133 -17.75 18.96 -3.09
N ILE A 134 -17.85 18.07 -2.10
CA ILE A 134 -19.11 17.39 -1.79
C ILE A 134 -20.07 18.36 -1.08
N PHE A 135 -19.56 19.25 -0.23
CA PHE A 135 -20.37 20.25 0.46
C PHE A 135 -21.06 21.22 -0.51
N THR A 136 -20.46 21.56 -1.65
CA THR A 136 -21.14 22.38 -2.66
C THR A 136 -22.32 21.67 -3.32
N GLN A 137 -22.28 20.34 -3.44
CA GLN A 137 -23.34 19.55 -4.06
C GLN A 137 -24.49 19.23 -3.09
N VAL A 138 -24.17 18.77 -1.88
CA VAL A 138 -25.16 18.18 -0.94
C VAL A 138 -25.27 18.98 0.38
N LYS A 139 -24.49 20.06 0.55
CA LYS A 139 -24.51 20.96 1.73
C LYS A 139 -24.35 20.19 3.04
N TRP A 140 -25.26 20.42 4.00
CA TRP A 140 -25.22 19.82 5.34
C TRP A 140 -25.44 18.31 5.37
N ALA A 141 -25.99 17.71 4.31
CA ALA A 141 -26.19 16.26 4.23
C ALA A 141 -24.86 15.48 4.08
N VAL A 142 -23.71 16.15 3.92
CA VAL A 142 -22.38 15.53 3.95
C VAL A 142 -21.98 15.03 5.34
N VAL A 143 -22.48 15.67 6.40
CA VAL A 143 -22.10 15.38 7.80
C VAL A 143 -22.32 13.91 8.19
N PRO A 144 -23.52 13.30 8.01
CA PRO A 144 -23.71 11.89 8.34
C PRO A 144 -22.80 10.96 7.52
N GLY A 145 -22.59 11.25 6.23
CA GLY A 145 -21.67 10.48 5.37
C GLY A 145 -20.23 10.52 5.90
N PHE A 146 -19.73 11.71 6.24
CA PHE A 146 -18.40 11.85 6.82
C PHE A 146 -18.24 11.09 8.14
N ILE A 147 -19.23 11.17 9.03
CA ILE A 147 -19.23 10.42 10.29
C ILE A 147 -19.16 8.91 10.02
N THR A 148 -19.93 8.39 9.06
CA THR A 148 -19.89 6.96 8.71
C THR A 148 -18.53 6.53 8.16
N VAL A 149 -17.88 7.36 7.33
CA VAL A 149 -16.53 7.06 6.80
C VAL A 149 -15.51 7.04 7.94
N LEU A 150 -15.56 8.00 8.86
CA LEU A 150 -14.66 8.02 10.02
C LEU A 150 -14.85 6.81 10.93
N LEU A 151 -16.11 6.40 11.17
CA LEU A 151 -16.41 5.20 11.95
C LEU A 151 -15.84 3.95 11.28
N PHE A 152 -16.01 3.82 9.96
CA PHE A 152 -15.49 2.69 9.20
C PHE A 152 -13.95 2.65 9.25
N GLU A 153 -13.29 3.80 9.07
CA GLU A 153 -11.83 3.89 9.14
C GLU A 153 -11.30 3.54 10.54
N PHE A 154 -12.01 3.95 11.60
CA PHE A 154 -11.67 3.58 12.97
C PHE A 154 -11.77 2.07 13.20
N VAL A 155 -12.86 1.43 12.75
CA VAL A 155 -13.04 -0.02 12.83
C VAL A 155 -11.93 -0.75 12.05
N ASN A 156 -11.63 -0.27 10.83
CA ASN A 156 -10.55 -0.82 10.02
C ASN A 156 -9.19 -0.71 10.74
N GLY A 157 -8.90 0.43 11.36
CA GLY A 157 -7.70 0.63 12.17
C GLY A 157 -7.61 -0.33 13.35
N LEU A 158 -8.72 -0.57 14.05
CA LEU A 158 -8.76 -1.56 15.15
C LEU A 158 -8.51 -2.98 14.65
N LEU A 159 -9.11 -3.37 13.53
CA LEU A 159 -8.91 -4.68 12.91
C LEU A 159 -7.46 -4.89 12.47
N LEU A 160 -6.83 -3.88 11.86
CA LEU A 160 -5.42 -3.90 11.48
C LEU A 160 -4.50 -4.01 12.70
N TYR A 161 -4.81 -3.29 13.78
CA TYR A 161 -4.05 -3.40 15.02
C TYR A 161 -4.15 -4.81 15.63
N MET A 162 -5.36 -5.37 15.69
CA MET A 162 -5.57 -6.74 16.16
C MET A 162 -4.83 -7.74 15.26
N ASP A 163 -4.93 -7.60 13.94
CA ASP A 163 -4.20 -8.43 12.98
C ASP A 163 -2.69 -8.39 13.23
N GLY A 164 -2.11 -7.20 13.42
CA GLY A 164 -0.70 -7.04 13.77
C GLY A 164 -0.32 -7.81 15.03
N ARG A 165 -1.09 -7.68 16.11
CA ARG A 165 -0.84 -8.41 17.37
C ARG A 165 -0.87 -9.93 17.22
N TYR A 166 -1.81 -10.46 16.45
CA TYR A 166 -1.85 -11.91 16.18
C TYR A 166 -0.68 -12.35 15.31
N ARG A 167 -0.29 -11.51 14.36
CA ARG A 167 0.79 -11.77 13.41
C ARG A 167 2.17 -11.81 14.09
N ASP A 168 2.40 -10.99 15.12
CA ASP A 168 3.64 -11.00 15.91
C ASP A 168 3.95 -12.38 16.51
N HIS A 169 2.95 -13.01 17.12
CA HIS A 169 3.12 -14.34 17.71
C HIS A 169 3.37 -15.44 16.66
N VAL A 170 2.73 -15.33 15.49
CA VAL A 170 2.97 -16.24 14.37
C VAL A 170 4.39 -16.04 13.83
N TYR A 171 4.86 -14.80 13.71
CA TYR A 171 6.21 -14.51 13.26
C TYR A 171 7.28 -15.08 14.21
N MET A 172 7.08 -14.97 15.53
CA MET A 172 8.01 -15.59 16.49
C MET A 172 8.14 -17.11 16.30
N GLN A 173 7.02 -17.83 16.09
CA GLN A 173 7.06 -19.28 15.87
C GLN A 173 7.66 -19.64 14.51
N LYS A 174 7.37 -18.83 13.49
CA LYS A 174 7.96 -18.99 12.16
C LYS A 174 9.48 -18.81 12.21
N ASP A 175 9.98 -17.86 12.98
CA ASP A 175 11.42 -17.61 13.13
C ASP A 175 12.14 -18.78 13.82
N VAL A 176 11.51 -19.40 14.83
CA VAL A 176 12.03 -20.63 15.46
C VAL A 176 12.16 -21.75 14.43
N ARG A 177 11.11 -22.00 13.63
CA ARG A 177 11.14 -23.03 12.58
C ARG A 177 12.21 -22.75 11.53
N LEU A 178 12.30 -21.51 11.06
CA LEU A 178 13.29 -21.10 10.06
C LEU A 178 14.72 -21.19 10.60
N GLY A 179 14.93 -20.89 11.88
CA GLY A 179 16.21 -21.09 12.57
C GLY A 179 16.65 -22.56 12.58
N LEU A 180 15.75 -23.47 12.97
CA LEU A 180 16.01 -24.92 12.95
C LEU A 180 16.30 -25.44 11.54
N CYS A 181 15.56 -24.97 10.53
CA CYS A 181 15.82 -25.31 9.13
C CYS A 181 17.20 -24.80 8.67
N ALA A 182 17.59 -23.57 9.04
CA ALA A 182 18.89 -23.02 8.70
C ALA A 182 20.03 -23.86 9.29
N GLU A 183 19.95 -24.18 10.59
CA GLU A 183 20.93 -25.03 11.28
C GLU A 183 21.06 -26.42 10.64
N SER A 184 19.92 -27.02 10.27
CA SER A 184 19.89 -28.32 9.58
C SER A 184 20.65 -28.29 8.27
N PHE A 185 20.46 -27.24 7.46
CA PHE A 185 21.14 -27.10 6.18
C PHE A 185 22.63 -26.80 6.36
N THR A 186 22.99 -26.00 7.37
CA THR A 186 24.40 -25.73 7.70
C THR A 186 25.15 -27.01 8.09
N HIS A 187 24.51 -27.93 8.82
CA HIS A 187 25.14 -29.14 9.35
C HIS A 187 24.66 -30.45 8.69
N ILE A 188 24.13 -30.38 7.46
CA ILE A 188 23.48 -31.52 6.79
C ILE A 188 24.36 -32.76 6.66
N ARG A 189 25.66 -32.56 6.37
CA ARG A 189 26.62 -33.67 6.23
C ARG A 189 26.84 -34.40 7.56
N THR A 190 26.97 -33.65 8.66
CA THR A 190 27.12 -34.22 10.01
C THR A 190 25.86 -34.96 10.44
N LEU A 191 24.68 -34.38 10.15
CA LEU A 191 23.39 -35.03 10.43
C LEU A 191 23.24 -36.35 9.68
N GLN A 192 23.68 -36.43 8.42
CA GLN A 192 23.66 -37.68 7.65
C GLN A 192 24.69 -38.70 8.15
N MET A 193 25.91 -38.27 8.48
CA MET A 193 26.96 -39.16 8.99
C MET A 193 26.62 -39.81 10.33
N LEU A 194 25.85 -39.11 11.18
CA LEU A 194 25.41 -39.60 12.48
C LEU A 194 24.02 -40.26 12.44
N ASP A 195 23.39 -40.34 11.27
CA ASP A 195 21.99 -40.76 11.10
C ASP A 195 20.99 -40.01 11.99
N TRP A 196 21.26 -38.73 12.27
CA TRP A 196 20.43 -37.84 13.08
C TRP A 196 19.37 -37.10 12.25
N THR A 197 19.15 -37.49 10.99
CA THR A 197 18.19 -36.83 10.11
C THR A 197 16.75 -36.92 10.63
N LYS A 198 16.33 -38.12 11.09
CA LYS A 198 15.00 -38.37 11.64
C LYS A 198 14.67 -37.63 12.94
N PRO A 199 15.54 -37.62 13.96
CA PRO A 199 15.27 -36.83 15.17
C PRO A 199 15.22 -35.33 14.90
N PHE A 200 16.06 -34.80 14.00
CA PHE A 200 16.04 -33.38 13.65
C PHE A 200 14.80 -33.01 12.82
N GLU A 201 14.39 -33.88 11.89
CA GLU A 201 13.13 -33.76 11.15
C GLU A 201 11.93 -33.66 12.10
N LYS A 202 11.91 -34.49 13.15
CA LYS A 202 10.86 -34.45 14.17
C LYS A 202 10.81 -33.11 14.91
N GLN A 203 11.95 -32.54 15.29
CA GLN A 203 11.99 -31.22 15.95
C GLN A 203 11.41 -30.10 15.08
N ILE A 204 11.69 -30.12 13.77
CA ILE A 204 11.12 -29.14 12.82
C ILE A 204 9.60 -29.34 12.70
N LEU A 205 9.13 -30.58 12.67
CA LEU A 205 7.71 -30.89 12.61
C LEU A 205 6.96 -30.47 13.89
N ASP A 206 7.57 -30.63 15.06
CA ASP A 206 7.01 -30.16 16.34
C ASP A 206 6.92 -28.62 16.37
N ALA A 207 7.93 -27.91 15.86
CA ALA A 207 7.88 -26.46 15.70
C ALA A 207 6.78 -26.03 14.72
N ARG A 208 6.60 -26.75 13.60
CA ARG A 208 5.52 -26.51 12.63
C ARG A 208 4.14 -26.79 13.22
N ALA A 209 3.99 -27.84 14.03
CA ALA A 209 2.74 -28.14 14.72
C ALA A 209 2.37 -27.02 15.69
N THR A 210 3.35 -26.42 16.36
CA THR A 210 3.15 -25.26 17.23
C THR A 210 2.79 -23.99 16.45
N GLU A 211 3.39 -23.78 15.28
CA GLU A 211 3.05 -22.70 14.35
C GLU A 211 1.60 -22.83 13.84
N LEU A 212 1.22 -24.02 13.37
CA LEU A 212 -0.10 -24.31 12.78
C LEU A 212 -1.22 -24.43 13.82
N GLY A 213 -0.95 -25.02 14.98
CA GLY A 213 -1.93 -25.18 16.06
C GLY A 213 -2.42 -23.83 16.60
N ARG A 214 -1.61 -22.77 16.46
CA ARG A 214 -2.05 -21.39 16.75
C ARG A 214 -2.79 -20.75 15.57
N GLN A 215 -2.51 -21.14 14.33
CA GLN A 215 -3.25 -20.67 13.17
C GLN A 215 -4.65 -21.27 13.07
N SER A 216 -4.86 -22.50 13.54
CA SER A 216 -6.18 -23.18 13.50
C SER A 216 -7.21 -22.65 14.52
N VAL A 217 -6.78 -21.76 15.44
CA VAL A 217 -7.66 -21.11 16.43
C VAL A 217 -8.22 -19.78 15.88
N ARG A 218 -7.74 -19.35 14.71
CA ARG A 218 -8.12 -18.13 14.01
C ARG A 218 -9.24 -18.39 13.00
#